data_AF-A0A392RLQ1-F1
#
_entry.id   AF-A0A392RLQ1-F1
#
_cell.length_a   1.000
_cell.length_b   1.000
_cell.length_c   1.000
_cell.angle_alpha   90.00
_cell.angle_beta   90.00
_cell.angle_gamma   90.00
#
_symmetry.space_group_name_H-M   'P 1'
#
loop_
_entity.id
_entity.type
_entity.pdbx_description
1 polymer ?
#
loop_
_entity_poly.entity_id
_entity_poly.type
_entity_poly.pdbx_seq_one_letter_code
_entity_poly.pdbx_strand_id
1 'polypeptide(L)'
;MDSFIIPWSCLDQSSKQPIVEENKKKVKKSFAQAVSNVCEIPLSQFLQACVKGDRLAISIPEEEYLAGMDTCKHNLHGRIIWPKGATPLMVSALKNTLSSLWKDLSAWG
;
A
#
# COMPACT_ATOMS: atom_id res chain seq x y z
N MET A 1 -21.22 15.47 -14.37
CA MET A 1 -20.44 14.63 -13.45
C MET A 1 -19.43 13.91 -14.30
N ASP A 2 -18.19 14.39 -14.31
CA ASP A 2 -17.13 13.81 -15.11
C ASP A 2 -16.79 12.42 -14.56
N SER A 3 -16.86 11.41 -15.43
CA SER A 3 -16.46 10.05 -15.08
C SER A 3 -14.95 10.00 -14.95
N PHE A 4 -14.46 9.88 -13.72
CA PHE A 4 -13.06 9.63 -13.45
C PHE A 4 -12.71 8.22 -13.92
N ILE A 5 -11.87 8.12 -14.95
CA ILE A 5 -11.33 6.84 -15.39
C ILE A 5 -10.23 6.46 -14.39
N ILE A 6 -10.53 5.55 -13.46
CA ILE A 6 -9.53 4.96 -12.59
C ILE A 6 -8.87 3.81 -13.37
N PRO A 7 -7.58 3.93 -13.77
CA PRO A 7 -6.89 2.93 -14.58
C PRO A 7 -6.53 1.64 -13.80
N TRP A 8 -6.82 1.62 -12.49
CA TRP A 8 -6.51 0.54 -11.59
C TRP A 8 -7.77 -0.18 -11.14
N SER A 9 -8.12 -1.25 -11.84
CA SER A 9 -9.28 -2.09 -11.54
C SER A 9 -9.22 -2.78 -10.16
N CYS A 10 -8.08 -2.74 -9.47
CA CYS A 10 -7.97 -3.20 -8.07
C CYS A 10 -8.48 -2.17 -7.06
N LEU A 11 -8.60 -0.90 -7.45
CA LEU A 11 -9.09 0.20 -6.62
C LEU A 11 -10.52 0.60 -6.97
N ASP A 12 -11.08 0.03 -8.05
CA ASP A 12 -12.49 0.13 -8.36
C ASP A 12 -13.29 -0.68 -7.33
N GLN A 13 -14.06 0.01 -6.49
CA GLN A 13 -14.91 -0.59 -5.46
C GLN A 13 -16.16 -1.26 -6.04
N SER A 14 -16.34 -1.21 -7.37
CA SER A 14 -17.39 -1.94 -8.06
C SER A 14 -17.27 -3.45 -7.79
N SER A 15 -18.29 -4.02 -7.16
CA SER A 15 -18.34 -5.43 -6.77
C SER A 15 -17.99 -6.35 -7.94
N LYS A 16 -16.86 -7.07 -7.87
CA LYS A 16 -16.50 -8.10 -8.85
C LYS A 16 -17.63 -9.12 -8.96
N GLN A 17 -18.23 -9.23 -10.15
CA GLN A 17 -19.01 -10.41 -10.51
C GLN A 17 -18.07 -11.63 -10.56
N PRO A 18 -18.55 -12.83 -10.16
CA PRO A 18 -17.72 -14.04 -10.20
C PRO A 18 -17.42 -14.40 -11.65
N ILE A 19 -16.14 -14.27 -12.03
CA ILE A 19 -15.62 -14.69 -13.33
C ILE A 19 -15.66 -16.22 -13.35
N VAL A 20 -16.45 -16.78 -14.27
CA VAL A 20 -16.45 -18.21 -14.59
C VAL A 20 -15.08 -18.56 -15.16
N GLU A 21 -14.25 -19.29 -14.40
CA GLU A 21 -12.94 -19.74 -14.87
C GLU A 21 -13.12 -20.87 -15.90
N GLU A 22 -12.90 -20.55 -17.17
CA GLU A 22 -12.68 -21.55 -18.21
C GLU A 22 -11.36 -22.30 -17.91
N ASN A 23 -11.48 -23.61 -17.75
CA ASN A 23 -10.44 -24.56 -17.35
C ASN A 23 -9.31 -24.69 -18.41
N LYS A 24 -8.46 -23.66 -18.56
CA LYS A 24 -7.17 -23.82 -19.25
C LYS A 24 -6.16 -24.35 -18.25
N LYS A 25 -5.70 -25.59 -18.46
CA LYS A 25 -4.63 -26.24 -17.67
C LYS A 25 -3.42 -25.28 -17.55
N LYS A 26 -3.32 -24.55 -16.44
CA LYS A 26 -2.23 -23.61 -16.16
C LYS A 26 -0.98 -24.44 -15.87
N VAL A 27 -0.07 -24.51 -16.84
CA VAL A 27 1.27 -25.08 -16.64
C VAL A 27 1.90 -24.36 -15.45
N LYS A 28 2.25 -25.11 -14.40
CA LYS A 28 2.83 -24.56 -13.16
C LYS A 28 4.23 -24.04 -13.47
N LYS A 29 4.34 -22.74 -13.76
CA LYS A 29 5.62 -22.06 -13.94
C LYS A 29 6.35 -22.03 -12.59
N SER A 30 7.63 -22.40 -12.60
CA SER A 30 8.53 -22.19 -11.46
C SER A 30 8.64 -20.69 -11.15
N PHE A 31 8.90 -20.33 -9.89
CA PHE A 31 9.14 -18.93 -9.49
C PHE A 31 10.21 -18.29 -10.39
N ALA A 32 11.34 -18.97 -10.59
CA ALA A 32 12.41 -18.49 -11.48
C ALA A 32 11.92 -18.23 -12.91
N GLN A 33 11.01 -19.07 -13.42
CA GLN A 33 10.42 -18.93 -14.76
C GLN A 33 9.37 -17.81 -14.84
N ALA A 34 8.77 -17.42 -13.71
CA ALA A 34 7.88 -16.27 -13.63
C ALA A 34 8.68 -14.96 -13.62
N VAL A 35 9.77 -14.90 -12.84
CA VAL A 35 10.64 -13.71 -12.74
C VAL A 35 11.54 -13.55 -13.99
N SER A 36 11.88 -14.64 -14.68
CA SER A 36 12.66 -14.58 -15.92
C SER A 36 11.86 -14.13 -17.15
N ASN A 37 10.53 -14.01 -17.05
CA ASN A 37 9.76 -13.31 -18.08
C ASN A 37 10.03 -11.82 -17.90
N VAL A 38 11.19 -11.39 -18.43
CA VAL A 38 11.49 -9.98 -18.62
C VAL A 38 10.47 -9.48 -19.63
N CYS A 39 9.33 -8.99 -19.11
CA CYS A 39 8.43 -8.19 -19.89
C CYS A 39 9.18 -6.89 -20.19
N GLU A 40 9.66 -6.75 -21.42
CA GLU A 40 10.08 -5.46 -21.97
C GLU A 40 8.84 -4.56 -21.98
N ILE A 41 8.58 -3.89 -20.85
CA ILE A 41 7.47 -2.95 -20.73
C ILE A 41 7.82 -1.77 -21.64
N PRO A 42 7.08 -1.56 -22.75
CA PRO A 42 7.37 -0.47 -23.65
C PRO A 42 7.32 0.84 -22.86
N LEU A 43 8.28 1.73 -23.09
CA LEU A 43 8.34 2.99 -22.34
C LEU A 43 7.05 3.82 -22.45
N SER A 44 6.25 3.59 -23.50
CA SER A 44 4.93 4.17 -23.74
C SER A 44 3.83 3.71 -22.78
N GLN A 45 4.02 2.61 -22.04
CA GLN A 45 3.11 2.17 -20.97
C GLN A 45 3.40 2.88 -19.64
N PHE A 46 4.58 3.47 -19.48
CA PHE A 46 4.85 4.29 -18.31
C PHE A 46 4.15 5.63 -18.44
N LEU A 47 3.68 6.14 -17.30
CA LEU A 47 3.14 7.49 -17.23
C LEU A 47 4.22 8.45 -17.75
N GLN A 48 3.90 9.18 -18.80
CA GLN A 48 4.80 10.17 -19.36
C GLN A 48 5.09 11.20 -18.27
N ALA A 49 6.37 11.42 -17.97
CA ALA A 49 6.79 12.46 -17.05
C ALA A 49 6.30 13.81 -17.60
N CYS A 50 5.22 14.31 -17.02
CA CYS A 50 4.66 15.61 -17.38
C CYS A 50 5.07 16.62 -16.31
N VAL A 51 5.70 17.71 -16.73
CA VAL A 51 5.87 18.89 -15.88
C VAL A 51 4.50 19.56 -15.82
N LYS A 52 3.68 19.18 -14.85
CA LYS A 52 2.37 19.80 -14.62
C LYS A 52 2.62 21.12 -13.89
N GLY A 53 2.78 22.21 -14.66
CA GLY A 53 3.26 23.48 -14.10
C GLY A 53 2.74 24.71 -14.82
N ASP A 54 1.48 25.08 -14.55
CA ASP A 54 1.08 26.47 -14.36
C ASP A 54 0.38 26.54 -13.00
N ARG A 55 1.17 26.42 -11.91
CA ARG A 55 0.74 26.64 -10.51
C ARG A 55 -0.47 25.82 -10.03
N LEU A 56 -0.38 24.49 -10.07
CA LEU A 56 -1.33 23.64 -9.34
C LEU A 56 -1.04 23.74 -7.83
N ALA A 57 -1.85 24.52 -7.11
CA ALA A 57 -1.86 24.52 -5.65
C ALA A 57 -3.00 23.62 -5.16
N ILE A 58 -2.68 22.63 -4.34
CA ILE A 58 -3.69 21.86 -3.61
C ILE A 58 -3.94 22.62 -2.32
N SER A 59 -5.10 23.28 -2.21
CA SER A 59 -5.49 23.95 -0.98
C SER A 59 -5.85 22.92 0.06
N ILE A 60 -5.12 22.89 1.18
CA ILE A 60 -5.45 22.06 2.34
C ILE A 60 -6.21 22.96 3.32
N PRO A 61 -7.47 22.65 3.66
CA PRO A 61 -8.21 23.36 4.69
C PRO A 61 -7.46 23.33 6.04
N GLU A 62 -7.54 24.41 6.81
CA GLU A 62 -6.87 24.51 8.11
C GLU A 62 -7.32 23.41 9.08
N GLU A 63 -8.61 23.07 9.08
CA GLU A 63 -9.16 21.98 9.89
C GLU A 63 -8.51 20.62 9.57
N GLU A 64 -8.36 20.29 8.28
CA GLU A 64 -7.71 19.05 7.85
C GLU A 64 -6.23 19.04 8.20
N TYR A 65 -5.56 20.19 8.11
CA TYR A 65 -4.16 20.34 8.51
C TYR A 65 -3.99 20.10 10.01
N LEU A 66 -4.82 20.72 10.85
CA LEU A 66 -4.80 20.53 12.30
C LEU A 66 -5.13 19.10 12.70
N ALA A 67 -6.14 18.49 12.08
CA ALA A 67 -6.49 17.09 12.30
C ALA A 67 -5.32 16.15 11.92
N GLY A 68 -4.63 16.44 10.81
CA GLY A 68 -3.42 15.71 10.41
C GLY A 68 -2.29 15.85 11.43
N MET A 69 -2.07 17.05 11.95
CA MET A 69 -1.07 17.30 13.00
C MET A 69 -1.38 16.55 14.29
N ASP A 70 -2.63 16.58 14.75
CA ASP A 70 -3.06 15.87 15.96
C ASP A 70 -2.95 14.36 15.82
N THR A 71 -3.23 13.84 14.62
CA THR A 71 -3.00 12.42 14.28
C THR A 71 -1.51 12.10 14.32
N CYS A 72 -0.67 12.96 13.73
CA CYS A 72 0.78 12.73 13.67
C CYS A 72 1.47 12.80 15.04
N LYS A 73 0.91 13.53 16.00
CA LYS A 73 1.43 13.62 17.38
C LYS A 73 1.58 12.26 18.05
N HIS A 74 0.78 11.28 17.65
CA HIS A 74 0.75 9.95 18.23
C HIS A 74 1.46 8.91 17.36
N ASN A 75 2.08 9.30 16.24
CA ASN A 75 2.87 8.39 15.40
C ASN A 75 4.16 8.00 16.11
N LEU A 76 4.35 6.69 16.33
CA LEU A 76 5.58 6.16 16.88
C LEU A 76 6.55 5.80 15.75
N HIS A 77 7.64 6.56 15.65
CA HIS A 77 8.78 6.17 14.82
C HIS A 77 9.90 5.66 15.72
N GLY A 78 10.19 4.36 15.64
CA GLY A 78 11.18 3.72 16.50
C GLY A 78 11.78 2.48 15.86
N ARG A 79 12.96 2.09 16.34
CA ARG A 79 13.62 0.85 15.96
C ARG A 79 13.64 -0.08 17.15
N ILE A 80 13.16 -1.29 16.94
CA ILE A 80 13.23 -2.37 17.93
C ILE A 80 14.55 -3.10 17.71
N ILE A 81 15.40 -3.15 18.74
CA ILE A 81 16.70 -3.84 18.69
C ILE A 81 16.60 -5.08 19.56
N TRP A 82 16.87 -6.25 18.95
CA TRP A 82 16.91 -7.53 19.66
C TRP A 82 18.35 -7.92 19.98
N PRO A 83 18.69 -8.22 21.24
CA PRO A 83 20.01 -8.71 21.58
C PRO A 83 20.22 -10.12 21.02
N LYS A 84 21.46 -10.44 20.66
CA LYS A 84 21.84 -11.74 20.10
C LYS A 84 21.58 -12.85 21.13
N GLY A 85 20.78 -13.85 20.75
CA GLY A 85 20.43 -14.98 21.62
C GLY A 85 19.14 -14.82 22.42
N ALA A 86 18.45 -13.68 22.33
CA ALA A 86 17.12 -13.56 22.93
C ALA A 86 16.06 -14.32 22.12
N THR A 87 15.07 -14.87 22.83
CA THR A 87 13.93 -15.56 22.24
C THR A 87 13.21 -14.62 21.25
N PRO A 88 12.96 -15.06 20.00
CA PRO A 88 12.18 -14.27 19.05
C PRO A 88 10.79 -14.00 19.61
N LEU A 89 10.39 -12.72 19.67
CA LEU A 89 9.04 -12.37 20.10
C LEU A 89 8.04 -12.65 18.97
N MET A 90 6.94 -13.30 19.32
CA MET A 90 5.84 -13.51 18.39
C MET A 90 5.22 -12.15 18.03
N VAL A 91 4.85 -11.96 16.76
CA VAL A 91 4.27 -10.69 16.28
C VAL A 91 3.04 -10.26 17.10
N SER A 92 2.24 -11.22 17.57
CA SER A 92 1.10 -10.99 18.45
C SER A 92 1.50 -10.39 19.81
N ALA A 93 2.53 -10.93 20.45
CA ALA A 93 3.04 -10.41 21.70
C ALA A 93 3.65 -9.00 21.50
N LEU A 94 4.33 -8.78 20.38
CA LEU A 94 4.86 -7.45 20.04
C LEU A 94 3.72 -6.43 19.84
N LYS A 95 2.70 -6.79 19.07
CA LYS A 95 1.49 -5.95 18.88
C LYS A 95 0.88 -5.59 20.23
N ASN A 96 0.65 -6.56 21.11
CA ASN A 96 0.09 -6.32 22.44
C ASN A 96 0.92 -5.34 23.28
N THR A 97 2.25 -5.46 23.25
CA THR A 97 3.14 -4.51 23.96
C THR A 97 3.14 -3.12 23.35
N LEU A 98 3.02 -3.01 22.03
CA LEU A 98 2.97 -1.71 21.35
C LEU A 98 1.60 -1.05 21.50
N SER A 99 0.50 -1.81 21.56
CA SER A 99 -0.85 -1.28 21.71
C SER A 99 -1.07 -0.53 23.03
N SER A 100 -0.32 -0.87 24.09
CA SER A 100 -0.40 -0.12 25.36
C SER A 100 0.33 1.22 25.29
N LEU A 101 1.33 1.35 24.43
CA LEU A 101 2.16 2.54 24.26
C LEU A 101 1.68 3.43 23.10
N TRP A 102 1.07 2.85 22.08
CA TRP A 102 0.65 3.49 20.84
C TRP A 102 -0.86 3.36 20.65
N LYS A 103 -1.56 4.50 20.82
CA LYS A 103 -3.04 4.57 20.79
C LYS A 103 -3.63 4.22 19.42
N ASP A 104 -2.94 4.54 18.33
CA ASP A 104 -3.42 4.36 16.95
C ASP A 104 -2.82 3.11 16.27
N LEU A 105 -2.46 2.08 17.05
CA LEU A 105 -1.96 0.81 16.49
C LEU A 105 -3.04 -0.03 15.79
N SER A 106 -4.30 0.42 15.78
CA SER A 106 -5.46 -0.31 15.23
C SER A 106 -5.34 -0.63 13.74
N ALA A 107 -4.48 0.08 13.00
CA ALA A 107 -4.22 -0.13 11.58
C ALA A 107 -3.09 -1.15 11.27
N TRP A 108 -2.46 -1.79 12.27
CA TRP A 108 -1.47 -2.86 12.03
C TRP A 108 -2.17 -4.16 11.58
N GLY A 109 -2.56 -4.22 10.31
CA GLY A 109 -3.14 -5.36 9.59
C GLY A 109 -2.23 -5.83 8.47
#